data_AF-A0A6G3ML06-F1
#
_entry.id   AF-A0A6G3ML06-F1
#
_cell.length_a   1.000
_cell.length_b   1.000
_cell.length_c   1.000
_cell.angle_alpha   90.00
_cell.angle_beta   90.00
_cell.angle_gamma   90.00
#
_symmetry.space_group_name_H-M   'P 1'
#
loop_
_entity.id
_entity.type
_entity.pdbx_description
1 polymer ?
#
loop_
_entity_poly.entity_id
_entity_poly.type
_entity_poly.pdbx_seq_one_letter_code
_entity_poly.pdbx_strand_id
1 'polypeptide(L)'
;CETFSKLSGTTEIDGPVYQIHFSSNTKDFNSQFIVMEVEEEFIKKMKNNDEVRISGEIDQGAILCTENETYKIKVCETSNSLVVIGSTPTFISSTKSKNFQQPSNEVMGIFSSCFELCQISPTPSKVIEILNKYPYKGPLYEKQYNSDLFHGLHALAEHAQCSKFELLDILLKIDAILIDGVWRIIDEFYV
;
A
#
# COMPACT_ATOMS: atom_id res chain seq x y z
N CYS A 1 0.31 7.71 44.02
CA CYS A 1 1.15 8.91 43.84
C CYS A 1 1.55 8.99 42.38
N GLU A 2 0.78 9.73 41.58
CA GLU A 2 1.11 9.96 40.17
C GLU A 2 1.92 11.25 40.08
N THR A 3 3.18 11.12 39.67
CA THR A 3 4.12 12.22 39.56
C THR A 3 3.97 12.84 38.18
N PHE A 4 3.36 14.02 38.12
CA PHE A 4 3.30 14.82 36.88
C PHE A 4 4.65 15.48 36.65
N SER A 5 5.43 14.98 35.70
CA SER A 5 6.67 15.62 35.27
C SER A 5 6.35 16.80 34.36
N LYS A 6 6.37 18.02 34.92
CA LYS A 6 6.31 19.26 34.16
C LYS A 6 7.72 19.58 33.66
N LEU A 7 7.94 19.55 32.34
CA LEU A 7 9.18 20.02 31.73
C LEU A 7 9.34 21.51 32.06
N SER A 8 10.40 21.84 32.80
CA SER A 8 10.66 23.19 33.32
C SER A 8 11.21 24.10 32.23
N GLY A 9 10.36 24.98 31.70
CA GLY A 9 10.72 26.04 30.76
C GLY A 9 9.48 26.88 30.46
N THR A 10 9.25 27.91 31.28
CA THR A 10 8.05 28.76 31.25
C THR A 10 7.96 29.59 29.98
N THR A 11 7.09 29.16 29.08
CA THR A 11 6.10 30.02 28.41
C THR A 11 4.74 29.43 28.75
N GLU A 12 3.74 30.25 29.07
CA GLU A 12 2.37 29.75 29.20
C GLU A 12 2.01 29.02 27.91
N ILE A 13 1.75 27.72 28.02
CA ILE A 13 1.30 26.92 26.88
C ILE A 13 -0.16 27.33 26.67
N ASP A 14 -0.38 28.33 25.82
CA ASP A 14 -1.70 28.78 25.42
C ASP A 14 -2.23 27.79 24.36
N GLY A 15 -2.81 26.68 24.84
CA GLY A 15 -3.27 25.61 23.97
C GLY A 15 -3.93 24.45 24.73
N PRO A 16 -4.69 23.59 24.02
CA PRO A 16 -5.35 22.44 24.63
C PRO A 16 -4.31 21.45 25.19
N VAL A 17 -4.45 21.09 26.47
CA VAL A 17 -3.61 20.07 27.14
C VAL A 17 -4.30 18.72 27.04
N TYR A 18 -3.63 17.74 26.45
CA TYR A 18 -4.15 16.36 26.37
C TYR A 18 -3.46 15.47 27.40
N GLN A 19 -4.24 14.70 28.15
CA GLN A 19 -3.72 13.59 28.94
C GLN A 19 -3.79 12.32 28.11
N ILE A 20 -2.63 11.71 27.89
CA ILE A 20 -2.50 10.44 27.20
C ILE A 20 -2.03 9.35 28.18
N HIS A 21 -2.44 8.12 27.92
CA HIS A 21 -1.91 6.94 28.60
C HIS A 21 -1.76 5.82 27.58
N PHE A 22 -0.80 4.91 27.79
CA PHE A 22 -0.53 3.83 26.85
C PHE A 22 -1.38 2.62 27.18
N SER A 23 -2.03 2.06 26.16
CA SER A 23 -2.75 0.79 26.29
C SER A 23 -1.78 -0.32 26.67
N SER A 24 -2.23 -1.28 27.47
CA SER A 24 -1.46 -2.50 27.75
C SER A 24 -1.15 -3.29 26.47
N ASN A 25 -1.98 -3.12 25.43
CA ASN A 25 -1.91 -3.87 24.18
C ASN A 25 -1.19 -3.11 23.05
N THR A 26 -0.46 -2.04 23.38
CA THR A 26 0.23 -1.20 22.37
C THR A 26 1.15 -2.02 21.45
N LYS A 27 1.84 -3.02 22.00
CA LYS A 27 2.71 -3.91 21.21
C LYS A 27 1.95 -4.77 20.21
N ASP A 28 0.80 -5.29 20.62
CA ASP A 28 -0.05 -6.13 19.77
C ASP A 28 -0.70 -5.31 18.66
N PHE A 29 -1.04 -4.04 18.94
CA PHE A 29 -1.53 -3.14 17.92
C PHE A 29 -0.46 -2.87 16.86
N ASN A 30 0.77 -2.55 17.29
CA ASN A 30 1.89 -2.30 16.39
C ASN A 30 2.28 -3.49 15.51
N SER A 31 2.00 -4.73 15.93
CA SER A 31 2.27 -5.94 15.12
C SER A 31 1.15 -6.28 14.15
N GLN A 32 -0.05 -5.77 14.40
CA GLN A 32 -1.24 -6.03 13.57
C GLN A 32 -1.51 -4.94 12.54
N PHE A 33 -1.10 -3.71 12.83
CA PHE A 33 -1.41 -2.56 12.00
C PHE A 33 -0.13 -1.90 11.49
N ILE A 34 -0.24 -1.33 10.29
CA ILE A 34 0.76 -0.43 9.70
C ILE A 34 0.09 0.91 9.42
N VAL A 35 0.89 1.98 9.37
CA VAL A 35 0.40 3.30 8.98
C VAL A 35 0.83 3.58 7.56
N MET A 36 -0.12 4.00 6.73
CA MET A 36 0.13 4.39 5.35
C MET A 36 -0.32 5.83 5.13
N GLU A 37 0.58 6.65 4.61
CA GLU A 37 0.29 7.99 4.12
C GLU A 37 -0.23 7.89 2.69
N VAL A 38 -1.38 8.51 2.46
CA VAL A 38 -2.10 8.47 1.18
C VAL A 38 -2.71 9.83 0.88
N GLU A 39 -2.77 10.17 -0.40
CA GLU A 39 -3.40 11.39 -0.86
C GLU A 39 -4.93 11.34 -0.74
N GLU A 40 -5.57 12.51 -0.63
CA GLU A 40 -7.03 12.59 -0.50
C GLU A 40 -7.78 12.00 -1.71
N GLU A 41 -7.19 12.14 -2.92
CA GLU A 41 -7.75 11.55 -4.14
C GLU A 41 -7.78 10.02 -4.07
N PHE A 42 -6.71 9.41 -3.55
CA PHE A 42 -6.64 7.97 -3.35
C PHE A 42 -7.71 7.48 -2.36
N ILE A 43 -7.94 8.22 -1.27
CA ILE A 43 -9.04 7.92 -0.33
C ILE A 43 -10.41 7.99 -1.00
N LYS A 44 -10.63 8.94 -1.92
CA LYS A 44 -11.89 9.04 -2.67
C LYS A 44 -12.11 7.83 -3.56
N LYS A 45 -11.06 7.36 -4.26
CA LYS A 45 -11.08 6.13 -5.07
C LYS A 45 -11.42 4.91 -4.22
N MET A 46 -10.73 4.73 -3.09
CA MET A 46 -11.02 3.63 -2.14
C MET A 46 -12.46 3.63 -1.61
N LYS A 47 -13.06 4.80 -1.35
CA LYS A 47 -14.43 4.90 -0.84
C LYS A 47 -15.50 4.47 -1.86
N ASN A 48 -15.16 4.39 -3.14
CA ASN A 48 -16.09 4.02 -4.20
C ASN A 48 -16.19 2.50 -4.44
N ASN A 49 -15.64 1.67 -3.54
CA ASN A 49 -15.50 0.21 -3.68
C ASN A 49 -14.61 -0.21 -4.85
N ASP A 50 -13.65 0.62 -5.24
CA ASP A 50 -12.62 0.23 -6.21
C ASP A 50 -11.81 -0.93 -5.62
N GLU A 51 -11.56 -1.96 -6.43
CA GLU A 51 -10.71 -3.08 -6.02
C GLU A 51 -9.27 -2.59 -5.84
N VAL A 52 -8.70 -2.89 -4.68
CA VAL A 52 -7.31 -2.57 -4.36
C VAL A 52 -6.57 -3.86 -4.05
N ARG A 53 -5.43 -4.06 -4.71
CA ARG A 53 -4.59 -5.25 -4.57
C ARG A 53 -3.18 -4.85 -4.18
N ILE A 54 -2.60 -5.53 -3.19
CA ILE A 54 -1.17 -5.45 -2.88
C ILE A 54 -0.48 -6.64 -3.52
N SER A 55 0.66 -6.41 -4.16
CA SER A 55 1.45 -7.46 -4.82
C SER A 55 2.93 -7.18 -4.72
N GLY A 56 3.73 -8.23 -4.80
CA GLY A 56 5.18 -8.13 -4.73
C GLY A 56 5.81 -9.45 -5.14
N GLU A 57 6.91 -9.36 -5.87
CA GLU A 57 7.77 -10.49 -6.20
C GLU A 57 8.90 -10.59 -5.17
N ILE A 58 9.51 -11.76 -5.04
CA ILE A 58 10.49 -12.04 -3.97
C ILE A 58 11.73 -11.13 -4.05
N ASP A 59 12.06 -10.66 -5.25
CA ASP A 59 13.21 -9.82 -5.59
C ASP A 59 12.82 -8.36 -5.88
N GLN A 60 11.54 -8.00 -5.72
CA GLN A 60 11.03 -6.67 -6.04
C GLN A 60 10.30 -6.04 -4.86
N GLY A 61 10.17 -4.71 -4.91
CA GLY A 61 9.37 -3.99 -3.92
C GLY A 61 7.88 -4.34 -4.06
N ALA A 62 7.14 -4.16 -2.97
CA ALA A 62 5.69 -4.27 -3.01
C ALA A 62 5.07 -3.08 -3.75
N ILE A 63 4.00 -3.35 -4.47
CA ILE A 63 3.14 -2.38 -5.13
C ILE A 63 1.72 -2.51 -4.61
N LEU A 64 0.97 -1.43 -4.76
CA LEU A 64 -0.47 -1.38 -4.62
C LEU A 64 -1.06 -1.02 -5.97
N CYS A 65 -2.00 -1.82 -6.46
CA CYS A 65 -2.72 -1.57 -7.70
C CYS A 65 -4.17 -1.25 -7.37
N THR A 66 -4.71 -0.20 -7.98
CA THR A 66 -6.15 -0.10 -8.24
C THR A 66 -6.46 -0.83 -9.56
N GLU A 67 -7.68 -0.72 -10.08
CA GLU A 67 -7.96 -1.22 -11.42
C GLU A 67 -7.10 -0.53 -12.51
N ASN A 68 -6.85 0.78 -12.34
CA ASN A 68 -6.31 1.66 -13.37
C ASN A 68 -4.89 2.17 -13.12
N GLU A 69 -4.42 2.13 -11.87
CA GLU A 69 -3.19 2.81 -11.47
C GLU A 69 -2.33 1.91 -10.59
N THR A 70 -1.02 2.03 -10.76
CA THR A 70 -0.03 1.33 -9.95
C THR A 70 0.72 2.29 -9.04
N TYR A 71 0.89 1.90 -7.79
CA TYR A 71 1.62 2.65 -6.77
C TYR A 71 2.74 1.80 -6.20
N LYS A 72 3.96 2.34 -6.17
CA LYS A 72 5.04 1.74 -5.41
C LYS A 72 4.85 2.04 -3.92
N ILE A 73 4.97 1.01 -3.08
CA ILE A 73 4.95 1.15 -1.63
C ILE A 73 6.39 1.38 -1.17
N LYS A 74 6.63 2.47 -0.42
CA LYS A 74 7.94 2.76 0.18
C LYS A 74 7.81 2.92 1.68
N VAL A 75 8.85 2.52 2.41
CA VAL A 75 8.95 2.78 3.84
C VAL A 75 9.62 4.14 4.04
N CYS A 76 9.00 4.98 4.87
CA CYS A 76 9.53 6.26 5.28
C CYS A 76 9.76 6.22 6.79
N GLU A 77 11.02 6.38 7.20
CA GLU A 77 11.35 6.57 8.61
C GLU A 77 11.00 8.00 9.01
N THR A 78 10.35 8.14 10.16
CA THR A 78 9.97 9.44 10.69
C THR A 78 10.93 9.81 11.82
N SER A 79 11.38 11.07 11.86
CA SER A 79 12.20 11.58 12.98
C SER A 79 11.41 11.68 14.29
N ASN A 80 10.08 11.67 14.19
CA ASN A 80 9.13 11.72 15.29
C ASN A 80 8.28 10.44 15.32
N SER A 81 7.69 10.15 16.47
CA SER A 81 6.72 9.05 16.59
C SER A 81 5.31 9.49 16.22
N LEU A 82 4.63 8.68 15.42
CA LEU A 82 3.20 8.79 15.16
C LEU A 82 2.43 8.04 16.25
N VAL A 83 1.53 8.74 16.93
CA VAL A 83 0.73 8.18 18.03
C VAL A 83 -0.70 7.98 17.56
N VAL A 84 -1.19 6.75 17.62
CA VAL A 84 -2.57 6.40 17.25
C VAL A 84 -3.45 6.39 18.49
N ILE A 85 -4.50 7.21 18.47
CA ILE A 85 -5.51 7.29 19.53
C ILE A 85 -6.82 6.72 18.96
N GLY A 86 -7.42 5.75 19.65
CA GLY A 86 -8.60 5.02 19.17
C GLY A 86 -9.90 5.81 19.15
N SER A 87 -9.89 7.03 19.68
CA SER A 87 -11.04 7.90 19.80
C SER A 87 -10.65 9.34 19.48
N THR A 88 -11.65 10.20 19.25
CA THR A 88 -11.41 11.64 19.09
C THR A 88 -10.74 12.19 20.35
N PRO A 89 -9.52 12.75 20.26
CA PRO A 89 -8.81 13.21 21.44
C PRO A 89 -9.56 14.32 22.15
N THR A 90 -9.65 14.22 23.47
CA THR A 90 -10.30 15.22 24.33
C THR A 90 -9.27 15.89 25.23
N PHE A 91 -9.30 17.23 25.26
CA PHE A 91 -8.39 18.02 26.07
C PHE A 91 -8.94 18.20 27.49
N ILE A 92 -8.04 18.47 28.43
CA ILE A 92 -8.37 18.80 29.81
C ILE A 92 -8.92 20.24 29.84
N SER A 93 -10.21 20.40 30.15
CA SER A 93 -10.78 21.72 30.46
C SER A 93 -10.42 22.12 31.89
N SER A 94 -9.92 23.34 32.08
CA SER A 94 -9.47 23.88 33.37
C SER A 94 -10.61 24.19 34.37
N THR A 95 -11.85 23.81 34.07
CA THR A 95 -13.00 24.05 34.96
C THR A 95 -12.95 23.15 36.20
N LYS A 96 -12.75 23.78 37.36
CA LYS A 96 -12.66 23.19 38.71
C LYS A 96 -13.96 22.50 39.21
N SER A 97 -14.59 21.60 38.47
CA SER A 97 -15.69 20.79 39.02
C SER A 97 -15.19 19.44 39.54
N LYS A 98 -15.49 19.15 40.81
CA LYS A 98 -15.01 18.00 41.59
C LYS A 98 -15.48 16.61 41.09
N ASN A 99 -16.18 16.54 39.96
CA ASN A 99 -16.71 15.31 39.36
C ASN A 99 -16.20 15.07 37.92
N PHE A 100 -15.10 15.71 37.51
CA PHE A 100 -14.51 15.45 36.20
C PHE A 100 -13.95 14.01 36.15
N GLN A 101 -14.63 13.12 35.42
CA GLN A 101 -13.96 11.98 34.81
C GLN A 101 -12.89 12.56 33.89
N GLN A 102 -11.64 12.40 34.26
CA GLN A 102 -10.52 12.97 33.53
C GLN A 102 -10.48 12.31 32.15
N PRO A 103 -10.59 13.07 31.04
CA PRO A 103 -10.53 12.49 29.71
C PRO A 103 -9.16 11.83 29.51
N SER A 104 -9.13 10.49 29.50
CA SER A 104 -7.91 9.72 29.30
C SER A 104 -7.87 9.24 27.85
N ASN A 105 -7.05 9.87 27.03
CA ASN A 105 -6.84 9.45 25.65
C ASN A 105 -5.93 8.22 25.65
N GLU A 106 -6.46 7.08 25.21
CA GLU A 106 -5.71 5.83 25.16
C GLU A 106 -4.90 5.76 23.87
N VAL A 107 -3.58 5.66 24.01
CA VAL A 107 -2.68 5.38 22.89
C VAL A 107 -2.75 3.90 22.58
N MET A 108 -3.25 3.59 21.39
CA MET A 108 -3.33 2.23 20.88
C MET A 108 -2.03 1.78 20.22
N GLY A 109 -1.33 2.69 19.53
CA GLY A 109 -0.14 2.35 18.75
C GLY A 109 0.85 3.50 18.64
N ILE A 110 2.12 3.16 18.44
CA ILE A 110 3.21 4.14 18.28
C ILE A 110 4.11 3.69 17.12
N PHE A 111 4.18 4.47 16.05
CA PHE A 111 4.95 4.11 14.86
C PHE A 111 6.11 5.09 14.65
N SER A 112 7.30 4.57 14.36
CA SER A 112 8.49 5.35 13.99
C SER A 112 8.79 5.31 12.49
N SER A 113 7.91 4.66 11.73
CA SER A 113 7.91 4.64 10.27
C SER A 113 6.49 4.53 9.76
N CYS A 114 6.28 5.01 8.55
CA CYS A 114 5.05 4.84 7.79
C CYS A 114 5.37 4.29 6.40
N PHE A 115 4.34 3.85 5.71
CA PHE A 115 4.41 3.54 4.28
C PHE A 115 3.87 4.73 3.48
N GLU A 116 4.52 5.09 2.39
CA GLU A 116 4.00 6.06 1.43
C GLU A 116 3.65 5.36 0.11
N LEU A 117 2.65 5.88 -0.59
CA LEU A 117 2.32 5.50 -1.96
C LEU A 117 2.91 6.49 -2.96
N CYS A 118 3.72 5.99 -3.87
CA CYS A 118 4.21 6.75 -5.02
C CYS A 118 3.56 6.20 -6.28
N GLN A 119 2.73 6.99 -6.97
CA GLN A 119 2.17 6.57 -8.26
C GLN A 119 3.32 6.35 -9.25
N ILE A 120 3.26 5.23 -9.98
CA ILE A 120 4.22 4.86 -11.01
C ILE A 120 3.47 4.49 -12.28
N SER A 121 4.12 4.70 -13.42
CA SER A 121 3.65 4.18 -14.70
C SER A 121 4.49 2.95 -15.07
N PRO A 122 3.89 1.76 -15.18
CA PRO A 122 4.62 0.55 -15.56
C PRO A 122 5.15 0.68 -16.99
N THR A 123 6.38 0.21 -17.20
CA THR A 123 7.02 0.25 -18.53
C THR A 123 6.74 -1.05 -19.29
N PRO A 124 6.65 -1.01 -20.64
CA PRO A 124 6.47 -2.23 -21.43
C PRO A 124 7.56 -3.27 -21.26
N SER A 125 8.77 -2.85 -20.86
CA SER A 125 9.96 -3.70 -20.78
C SER A 125 9.74 -4.96 -19.97
N LYS A 126 9.03 -4.88 -18.83
CA LYS A 126 8.82 -6.06 -17.98
C LYS A 126 7.85 -7.05 -18.60
N VAL A 127 6.76 -6.56 -19.19
CA VAL A 127 5.79 -7.40 -19.91
C VAL A 127 6.45 -8.07 -21.11
N ILE A 128 7.23 -7.34 -21.88
CA ILE A 128 8.01 -7.89 -23.00
C ILE A 128 8.98 -8.97 -22.52
N GLU A 129 9.74 -8.73 -21.45
CA GLU A 129 10.64 -9.71 -20.85
C GLU A 129 9.90 -10.99 -20.46
N ILE A 130 8.73 -10.87 -19.82
CA ILE A 130 7.90 -12.01 -19.42
C ILE A 130 7.42 -12.80 -20.64
N LEU A 131 6.84 -12.12 -21.63
CA LEU A 131 6.26 -12.77 -22.81
C LEU A 131 7.33 -13.39 -23.72
N ASN A 132 8.51 -12.79 -23.81
CA ASN A 132 9.64 -13.31 -24.60
C ASN A 132 10.31 -14.56 -24.01
N LYS A 133 9.99 -14.94 -22.77
CA LYS A 133 10.43 -16.26 -22.25
C LYS A 133 9.80 -17.40 -23.04
N TYR A 134 8.58 -17.20 -23.53
CA TYR A 134 7.77 -18.20 -24.20
C TYR A 134 7.03 -17.59 -25.41
N PRO A 135 7.76 -17.12 -26.44
CA PRO A 135 7.14 -16.50 -27.60
C PRO A 135 6.40 -17.57 -28.42
N TYR A 136 5.37 -17.13 -29.14
CA TYR A 136 4.60 -18.03 -29.99
C TYR A 136 5.38 -18.35 -31.27
N LYS A 137 5.75 -19.63 -31.43
CA LYS A 137 6.53 -20.15 -32.58
C LYS A 137 5.68 -20.95 -33.57
N GLY A 138 4.36 -20.90 -33.42
CA GLY A 138 3.41 -21.69 -34.20
C GLY A 138 2.82 -22.89 -33.47
N PRO A 139 1.70 -23.46 -33.98
CA PRO A 139 0.89 -24.45 -33.25
C PRO A 139 1.64 -25.73 -32.86
N LEU A 140 2.65 -26.12 -33.65
CA LEU A 140 3.40 -27.35 -33.43
C LEU A 140 4.34 -27.27 -32.21
N TYR A 141 4.69 -26.07 -31.78
CA TYR A 141 5.68 -25.83 -30.72
C TYR A 141 5.06 -25.47 -29.36
N GLU A 142 3.74 -25.28 -29.27
CA GLU A 142 3.05 -24.84 -28.03
C GLU A 142 3.10 -25.89 -26.90
N LYS A 143 3.15 -27.17 -27.23
CA LYS A 143 3.13 -28.27 -26.23
C LYS A 143 4.30 -28.22 -25.25
N GLN A 144 5.37 -27.50 -25.57
CA GLN A 144 6.57 -27.43 -24.75
C GLN A 144 6.46 -26.45 -23.57
N TYR A 145 5.44 -25.59 -23.52
CA TYR A 145 5.37 -24.48 -22.55
C TYR A 145 4.21 -24.56 -21.57
N ASN A 146 3.25 -25.48 -21.73
CA ASN A 146 1.94 -25.41 -21.07
C ASN A 146 1.93 -25.26 -19.54
N SER A 147 2.97 -25.68 -18.80
CA SER A 147 2.99 -25.58 -17.33
C SER A 147 3.41 -24.20 -16.80
N ASP A 148 4.18 -23.43 -17.57
CA ASP A 148 4.90 -22.26 -17.07
C ASP A 148 4.25 -20.93 -17.49
N LEU A 149 3.06 -21.02 -18.09
CA LEU A 149 2.38 -19.90 -18.70
C LEU A 149 1.42 -19.22 -17.74
N PHE A 150 1.43 -17.90 -17.80
CA PHE A 150 0.43 -17.10 -17.10
C PHE A 150 -0.89 -17.15 -17.85
N HIS A 151 -1.83 -17.94 -17.33
CA HIS A 151 -3.18 -18.00 -17.85
C HIS A 151 -4.01 -16.80 -17.36
N GLY A 152 -4.56 -16.06 -18.32
CA GLY A 152 -5.40 -14.89 -18.04
C GLY A 152 -4.62 -13.65 -17.61
N LEU A 153 -5.37 -12.54 -17.55
CA LEU A 153 -4.82 -11.21 -17.33
C LEU A 153 -4.34 -10.99 -15.88
N HIS A 154 -5.04 -11.60 -14.91
CA HIS A 154 -4.73 -11.43 -13.49
C HIS A 154 -3.35 -12.00 -13.15
N ALA A 155 -3.10 -13.27 -13.49
CA ALA A 155 -1.82 -13.91 -13.24
C ALA A 155 -0.66 -13.14 -13.89
N LEU A 156 -0.85 -12.65 -15.13
CA LEU A 156 0.16 -11.84 -15.80
C LEU A 156 0.38 -10.49 -15.10
N ALA A 157 -0.67 -9.82 -14.65
CA ALA A 157 -0.58 -8.55 -13.93
C ALA A 157 0.15 -8.66 -12.58
N GLU A 158 0.05 -9.81 -11.90
CA GLU A 158 0.80 -10.05 -10.66
C GLU A 158 2.30 -10.01 -10.90
N HIS A 159 2.77 -10.77 -11.90
CA HIS A 159 4.19 -10.90 -12.23
C HIS A 159 4.73 -9.68 -12.99
N ALA A 160 3.89 -9.03 -13.78
CA ALA A 160 4.22 -7.77 -14.47
C ALA A 160 4.19 -6.56 -13.53
N GLN A 161 3.70 -6.73 -12.30
CA GLN A 161 3.66 -5.68 -11.29
C GLN A 161 2.95 -4.40 -11.77
N CYS A 162 1.72 -4.55 -12.28
CA CYS A 162 0.92 -3.43 -12.75
C CYS A 162 -0.58 -3.62 -12.53
N SER A 163 -1.32 -2.52 -12.66
CA SER A 163 -2.78 -2.53 -12.70
C SER A 163 -3.28 -3.23 -13.97
N LYS A 164 -4.55 -3.63 -13.91
CA LYS A 164 -5.20 -4.36 -15.00
C LYS A 164 -5.25 -3.55 -16.29
N PHE A 165 -5.67 -2.29 -16.20
CA PHE A 165 -5.83 -1.46 -17.39
C PHE A 165 -4.49 -0.98 -17.95
N GLU A 166 -3.50 -0.68 -17.09
CA GLU A 166 -2.15 -0.37 -17.58
C GLU A 166 -1.52 -1.57 -18.28
N LEU A 167 -1.75 -2.80 -17.79
CA LEU A 167 -1.29 -4.01 -18.48
C LEU A 167 -1.93 -4.15 -19.86
N LEU A 168 -3.24 -3.94 -19.99
CA LEU A 168 -3.94 -3.99 -21.28
C LEU A 168 -3.39 -2.96 -22.26
N ASP A 169 -3.14 -1.73 -21.81
CA ASP A 169 -2.54 -0.69 -22.62
C ASP A 169 -1.14 -1.08 -23.09
N ILE A 170 -0.33 -1.72 -22.23
CA ILE A 170 0.98 -2.22 -22.60
C ILE A 170 0.86 -3.34 -23.63
N LEU A 171 0.01 -4.33 -23.40
CA LEU A 171 -0.22 -5.46 -24.31
C LEU A 171 -0.63 -4.99 -25.70
N LEU A 172 -1.52 -3.99 -25.77
CA LEU A 172 -1.92 -3.35 -27.02
C LEU A 172 -0.74 -2.65 -27.71
N LYS A 173 0.07 -1.90 -26.96
CA LYS A 173 1.23 -1.16 -27.50
C LYS A 173 2.32 -2.06 -28.09
N ILE A 174 2.43 -3.29 -27.60
CA ILE A 174 3.44 -4.27 -28.05
C ILE A 174 2.87 -5.31 -29.02
N ASP A 175 1.64 -5.09 -29.51
CA ASP A 175 0.92 -6.00 -30.40
C ASP A 175 0.85 -7.45 -29.87
N ALA A 176 0.73 -7.60 -28.54
CA ALA A 176 0.55 -8.91 -27.94
C ALA A 176 -0.83 -9.49 -28.28
N ILE A 177 -0.89 -10.80 -28.49
CA ILE A 177 -2.10 -11.52 -28.87
C ILE A 177 -2.49 -12.56 -27.83
N LEU A 178 -3.79 -12.84 -27.72
CA LEU A 178 -4.33 -13.84 -26.83
C LEU A 178 -4.58 -15.14 -27.60
N ILE A 179 -3.86 -16.21 -27.28
CA ILE A 179 -4.02 -17.54 -27.87
C ILE A 179 -4.36 -18.52 -26.74
N ASP A 180 -5.49 -19.22 -26.86
CA ASP A 180 -5.94 -20.23 -25.89
C ASP A 180 -5.90 -19.76 -24.42
N GLY A 181 -6.26 -18.49 -24.19
CA GLY A 181 -6.30 -17.87 -22.86
C GLY A 181 -4.94 -17.40 -22.31
N VAL A 182 -3.89 -17.40 -23.15
CA VAL A 182 -2.53 -16.97 -22.79
C VAL A 182 -2.07 -15.83 -23.69
N TRP A 183 -1.52 -14.77 -23.09
CA TRP A 183 -0.96 -13.65 -23.84
C TRP A 183 0.41 -14.01 -24.42
N ARG A 184 0.68 -13.54 -25.64
CA ARG A 184 1.83 -13.93 -26.47
C ARG A 184 2.39 -12.77 -27.26
N ILE A 185 3.71 -12.78 -27.45
CA ILE A 185 4.38 -12.09 -28.55
C ILE A 185 4.69 -13.15 -29.62
N ILE A 186 4.49 -12.80 -30.89
CA ILE A 186 4.82 -13.69 -32.01
C ILE A 186 6.32 -13.68 -32.24
N ASP A 187 6.92 -14.85 -32.36
CA ASP A 187 8.34 -14.99 -32.69
C ASP A 187 8.61 -14.43 -34.10
N GLU A 188 9.66 -13.61 -34.24
CA GLU A 188 10.00 -12.95 -35.52
C GLU A 188 10.27 -13.97 -36.64
N PHE A 189 10.71 -15.19 -36.33
CA PHE A 189 10.97 -16.23 -37.32
C PHE A 189 9.71 -17.00 -37.75
N TYR A 190 8.56 -16.76 -37.10
CA TYR A 190 7.28 -17.37 -37.46
C TYR A 190 6.45 -16.50 -38.43
N VAL A 191 6.62 -15.17 -38.37
CA VAL A 191 5.91 -14.19 -39.22
C VAL A 191 6.44 -14.16 -40.64
#